data_AF-A0A1H2JMN5-F1
#
_entry.id   AF-A0A1H2JMN5-F1
#
_cell.length_a   1.000
_cell.length_b   1.000
_cell.length_c   1.000
_cell.angle_alpha   90.00
_cell.angle_beta   90.00
_cell.angle_gamma   90.00
#
_symmetry.space_group_name_H-M   'P 1'
#
loop_
_entity.id
_entity.type
_entity.pdbx_description
1 polymer ?
#
loop_
_entity_poly.entity_id
_entity_poly.type
_entity_poly.pdbx_seq_one_letter_code
_entity_poly.pdbx_strand_id
1 'polypeptide(L)'
;MSVEVNPDSLRVASGTLAQLSGDVDSAPFLGAAEVAARLVGSSVGSALGESNTASTRAKQVVKARYDQFASLLSLSADTYSDSDAEAAARIAGVPDINSATSGG
;
A
#
# COMPACT_ATOMS: atom_id res chain seq x y z
N MET A 1 26.15 -4.45 5.83
CA MET A 1 25.87 -3.00 5.68
C MET A 1 24.96 -2.60 6.82
N SER A 2 25.41 -1.71 7.71
CA SER A 2 24.49 -1.01 8.61
C SER A 2 23.80 0.07 7.79
N VAL A 3 22.49 -0.03 7.63
CA VAL A 3 21.69 1.09 7.11
C VAL A 3 21.73 2.15 8.20
N GLU A 4 22.43 3.25 7.93
CA GLU A 4 22.39 4.41 8.81
C GLU A 4 21.03 5.07 8.65
N VAL A 5 20.20 4.96 9.69
CA VAL A 5 18.89 5.60 9.73
C VAL A 5 19.11 7.04 10.17
N ASN A 6 18.75 7.99 9.31
CA ASN A 6 18.77 9.42 9.62
C ASN A 6 17.51 10.10 9.05
N PRO A 7 17.17 11.32 9.50
CA PRO A 7 15.94 11.99 9.08
C PRO A 7 15.79 12.14 7.57
N ASP A 8 16.89 12.43 6.86
CA ASP A 8 16.85 12.65 5.42
C ASP A 8 16.59 11.35 4.65
N SER A 9 17.23 10.25 5.07
CA SER A 9 16.98 8.92 4.50
C SER A 9 15.52 8.48 4.71
N LEU A 10 14.94 8.79 5.87
CA LEU A 10 13.53 8.51 6.18
C LEU A 10 12.58 9.36 5.33
N ARG A 11 12.88 10.64 5.09
CA ARG A 11 12.09 11.51 4.20
C ARG A 11 12.16 11.04 2.75
N VAL A 12 13.33 10.64 2.26
CA VAL A 12 13.50 10.09 0.91
C VAL A 12 12.71 8.81 0.73
N ALA A 13 12.78 7.90 1.72
CA ALA A 13 12.02 6.66 1.69
C ALA A 13 10.50 6.91 1.76
N SER A 14 10.06 7.86 2.60
CA SER A 14 8.67 8.32 2.65
C SER A 14 8.19 8.82 1.28
N GLY A 15 8.95 9.72 0.65
CA GLY A 15 8.61 10.24 -0.68
C GLY A 15 8.55 9.16 -1.76
N THR A 16 9.44 8.18 -1.71
CA THR A 16 9.43 7.04 -2.65
C THR A 16 8.16 6.21 -2.50
N LEU A 17 7.73 5.93 -1.27
CA LEU A 17 6.50 5.19 -1.01
C LEU A 17 5.25 5.99 -1.41
N ALA A 18 5.24 7.30 -1.17
CA ALA A 18 4.16 8.17 -1.64
C ALA A 18 4.05 8.17 -3.18
N GLN A 19 5.18 8.14 -3.89
CA GLN A 19 5.18 8.00 -5.35
C GLN A 19 4.59 6.65 -5.78
N LEU A 20 4.99 5.55 -5.15
CA LEU A 20 4.44 4.22 -5.43
C LEU A 20 2.92 4.15 -5.18
N SER A 21 2.42 4.86 -4.17
CA SER A 21 0.98 5.02 -3.95
C SER A 21 0.30 5.69 -5.14
N GLY A 22 0.87 6.79 -5.64
CA GLY A 22 0.38 7.49 -6.84
C GLY A 22 0.42 6.62 -8.10
N ASP A 23 1.47 5.81 -8.27
CA ASP A 23 1.59 4.89 -9.40
C ASP A 23 0.51 3.79 -9.36
N VAL A 24 0.18 3.27 -8.17
CA VAL A 24 -0.91 2.29 -7.99
C VAL A 24 -2.27 2.91 -8.29
N ASP A 25 -2.50 4.15 -7.87
CA ASP A 25 -3.73 4.89 -8.11
C ASP A 25 -3.94 5.20 -9.60
N SER A 26 -2.84 5.47 -10.32
CA SER A 26 -2.83 5.74 -11.76
C SER A 26 -2.89 4.48 -12.62
N ALA A 27 -2.64 3.30 -12.06
CA ALA A 27 -2.61 2.05 -12.81
C ALA A 27 -4.02 1.70 -13.35
N PRO A 28 -4.18 1.41 -14.65
CA PRO A 28 -5.49 1.14 -15.24
C PRO A 28 -6.15 -0.09 -14.61
N PHE A 29 -7.44 0.00 -14.30
CA PHE A 29 -8.23 -1.16 -13.89
C PHE A 29 -8.34 -2.16 -15.05
N LEU A 30 -8.66 -3.42 -14.70
CA LEU A 30 -8.80 -4.51 -15.67
C LEU A 30 -9.85 -4.24 -16.77
N GLY A 31 -10.75 -3.28 -16.56
CA GLY A 31 -11.76 -2.88 -17.56
C GLY A 31 -12.77 -4.00 -17.87
N ALA A 32 -12.77 -5.08 -17.08
CA ALA A 32 -13.51 -6.29 -17.39
C ALA A 32 -15.03 -6.15 -17.15
N ALA A 33 -15.49 -5.03 -16.58
CA ALA A 33 -16.91 -4.74 -16.39
C ALA A 33 -17.67 -4.66 -17.72
N GLU A 34 -17.11 -4.02 -18.76
CA GLU A 34 -17.77 -3.92 -20.07
C GLU A 34 -17.85 -5.28 -20.78
N VAL A 35 -16.81 -6.11 -20.61
CA VAL A 35 -16.75 -7.45 -21.19
C VAL A 35 -17.72 -8.39 -20.46
N ALA A 36 -17.78 -8.32 -19.12
CA ALA A 36 -18.73 -9.07 -18.31
C ALA A 36 -20.18 -8.72 -18.67
N ALA A 37 -20.49 -7.43 -18.89
CA ALA A 37 -21.82 -6.97 -19.28
C ALA A 37 -22.28 -7.47 -20.65
N ARG A 38 -21.36 -7.88 -21.54
CA ARG A 38 -21.67 -8.49 -22.84
C ARG A 38 -21.79 -10.01 -22.78
N LEU A 39 -21.36 -10.64 -21.68
CA LEU A 39 -21.32 -12.08 -21.48
C LEU A 39 -22.31 -12.54 -20.39
N VAL A 40 -23.46 -11.87 -20.27
CA VAL A 40 -24.47 -12.17 -19.26
C VAL A 40 -24.95 -13.62 -19.39
N GLY A 41 -24.96 -14.35 -18.27
CA GLY A 41 -25.31 -15.77 -18.22
C GLY A 41 -24.15 -16.73 -18.52
N SER A 42 -22.99 -16.23 -18.93
CA SER A 42 -21.76 -17.03 -19.07
C SER A 42 -20.94 -17.03 -17.77
N SER A 43 -20.39 -18.18 -17.42
CA SER A 43 -19.43 -18.32 -16.31
C SER A 43 -18.18 -17.44 -16.52
N VAL A 44 -17.77 -17.23 -17.77
CA VAL A 44 -16.64 -16.36 -18.12
C VAL A 44 -16.95 -14.90 -17.79
N GLY A 45 -18.18 -14.44 -18.07
CA GLY A 45 -18.63 -13.09 -17.73
C GLY A 45 -18.63 -12.86 -16.21
N SER A 46 -19.11 -13.83 -15.43
CA SER A 46 -19.08 -13.78 -13.96
C SER A 46 -17.65 -13.69 -13.43
N ALA A 47 -16.76 -14.59 -13.88
CA ALA A 47 -15.37 -14.63 -13.45
C ALA A 47 -14.61 -13.33 -13.78
N LEU A 48 -14.89 -12.72 -14.94
CA LEU A 48 -14.32 -11.43 -15.33
C LEU A 48 -14.79 -10.29 -14.41
N GLY A 49 -16.08 -10.26 -14.07
CA GLY A 49 -16.63 -9.29 -13.12
C GLY A 49 -15.99 -9.40 -11.74
N GLU A 50 -15.90 -10.62 -11.21
CA GLU A 50 -15.26 -10.91 -9.93
C GLU A 50 -13.78 -10.53 -9.92
N SER A 51 -13.05 -10.85 -11.00
CA SER A 51 -11.64 -10.49 -11.16
C SER A 51 -11.42 -8.98 -11.14
N ASN A 52 -12.32 -8.21 -11.79
CA ASN A 52 -12.25 -6.75 -11.74
C ASN A 52 -12.41 -6.22 -10.31
N THR A 53 -13.41 -6.70 -9.57
CA THR A 53 -13.63 -6.32 -8.17
C THR A 53 -12.45 -6.71 -7.29
N ALA A 54 -11.91 -7.92 -7.45
CA ALA A 54 -10.75 -8.39 -6.71
C ALA A 54 -9.51 -7.51 -6.98
N SER A 55 -9.26 -7.18 -8.25
CA SER A 55 -8.16 -6.30 -8.64
C SER A 55 -8.29 -4.90 -8.04
N THR A 56 -9.50 -4.31 -8.06
CA THR A 56 -9.76 -3.00 -7.44
C THR A 56 -9.47 -3.03 -5.95
N ARG A 57 -9.94 -4.06 -5.22
CA ARG A 57 -9.67 -4.20 -3.78
C ARG A 57 -8.18 -4.37 -3.51
N ALA A 58 -7.49 -5.21 -4.29
CA ALA A 58 -6.06 -5.42 -4.13
C ALA A 58 -5.27 -4.10 -4.31
N LYS A 59 -5.59 -3.31 -5.34
CA LYS A 59 -4.96 -2.00 -5.56
C LYS A 59 -5.20 -1.04 -4.40
N GLN A 60 -6.43 -0.96 -3.90
CA GLN A 60 -6.76 -0.09 -2.76
C GLN A 60 -5.98 -0.48 -1.50
N VAL A 61 -5.83 -1.78 -1.24
CA VAL A 61 -5.02 -2.27 -0.11
C VAL A 61 -3.56 -1.88 -0.30
N VAL A 62 -2.96 -2.16 -1.46
CA VAL A 62 -1.55 -1.84 -1.73
C VAL A 62 -1.28 -0.34 -1.61
N LYS A 63 -2.16 0.50 -2.19
CA LYS A 63 -2.10 1.96 -2.07
C LYS A 63 -2.13 2.39 -0.61
N ALA A 64 -3.10 1.89 0.17
CA ALA A 64 -3.24 2.23 1.58
C ALA A 64 -2.01 1.83 2.41
N ARG A 65 -1.33 0.74 2.05
CA ARG A 65 -0.08 0.34 2.72
C ARG A 65 1.08 1.28 2.39
N TYR A 66 1.23 1.66 1.13
CA TYR A 66 2.24 2.66 0.78
C TYR A 66 2.00 4.00 1.47
N ASP A 67 0.74 4.47 1.53
CA ASP A 67 0.38 5.70 2.25
C ASP A 67 0.71 5.60 3.75
N GLN A 68 0.40 4.47 4.38
CA GLN A 68 0.68 4.22 5.80
C GLN A 68 2.19 4.21 6.10
N PHE A 69 2.97 3.48 5.30
CA PHE A 69 4.42 3.43 5.49
C PHE A 69 5.07 4.79 5.21
N ALA A 70 4.66 5.51 4.17
CA ALA A 70 5.15 6.85 3.89
C ALA A 70 4.91 7.78 5.09
N SER A 71 3.68 7.76 5.63
CA SER A 71 3.31 8.57 6.79
C SER A 71 4.15 8.24 8.03
N LEU A 72 4.38 6.95 8.30
CA LEU A 72 5.18 6.50 9.44
C LEU A 72 6.65 6.92 9.32
N LEU A 73 7.24 6.82 8.13
CA LEU A 73 8.62 7.24 7.89
C LEU A 73 8.75 8.77 7.98
N SER A 74 7.78 9.52 7.47
CA SER A 74 7.75 10.98 7.63
C SER A 74 7.67 11.38 9.09
N LEU A 75 6.75 10.77 9.86
CA LEU A 75 6.61 11.03 11.29
C LEU A 75 7.89 10.68 12.04
N SER A 76 8.53 9.56 11.70
CA SER A 76 9.80 9.13 12.29
C SER A 76 10.91 10.13 11.99
N ALA A 77 10.97 10.69 10.78
CA ALA A 77 11.94 11.72 10.41
C ALA A 77 11.72 13.03 11.19
N ASP A 78 10.47 13.42 11.42
CA ASP A 78 10.11 14.67 12.11
C ASP A 78 10.34 14.60 13.62
N THR A 79 10.45 13.40 14.17
CA THR A 79 10.60 13.15 15.61
C THR A 79 11.92 12.45 15.94
N TYR A 80 12.82 12.35 14.97
CA TYR A 80 14.16 11.77 15.10
C TYR A 80 15.00 12.58 16.10
N SER A 81 15.73 11.90 16.97
CA SER A 81 16.65 12.51 17.96
C SER A 81 18.02 11.82 17.95
N ASP A 82 18.99 12.39 18.67
CA ASP A 82 20.42 12.02 18.58
C ASP A 82 20.76 10.55 18.94
N SER A 83 19.86 9.80 19.58
CA SER A 83 20.06 8.37 19.89
C SER A 83 18.80 7.56 19.58
N ASP A 84 18.62 7.12 18.34
CA ASP A 84 17.27 6.81 17.86
C ASP A 84 16.77 5.39 18.16
N ALA A 85 16.72 5.04 19.44
CA ALA A 85 15.96 3.90 19.94
C ALA A 85 14.44 4.14 19.82
N GLU A 86 13.99 5.39 19.86
CA GLU A 86 12.56 5.73 19.87
C GLU A 86 11.92 5.61 18.49
N ALA A 87 12.49 6.18 17.42
CA ALA A 87 11.93 5.96 16.09
C ALA A 87 12.12 4.51 15.63
N ALA A 88 13.23 3.86 16.00
CA ALA A 88 13.39 2.41 15.79
C ALA A 88 12.28 1.61 16.49
N ALA A 89 11.92 1.95 17.72
CA ALA A 89 10.80 1.33 18.43
C ALA A 89 9.43 1.61 17.79
N ARG A 90 9.21 2.81 17.22
CA ARG A 90 7.97 3.11 16.49
C ARG A 90 7.86 2.29 15.22
N ILE A 91 8.94 2.13 14.46
CA ILE A 91 8.99 1.27 13.27
C ILE A 91 8.77 -0.20 13.66
N ALA A 92 9.43 -0.67 14.72
CA ALA A 92 9.29 -2.04 15.22
C ALA A 92 7.89 -2.32 15.81
N GLY A 93 7.23 -1.30 16.36
CA GLY A 93 5.90 -1.38 16.95
C GLY A 93 4.76 -1.36 15.94
N VAL A 94 5.06 -1.20 14.64
CA VAL A 94 4.04 -1.31 13.60
C VAL A 94 3.61 -2.77 13.49
N PRO A 95 2.35 -3.12 13.84
CA PRO A 95 1.87 -4.49 13.72
C PRO A 95 1.89 -4.95 12.25
N ASP A 96 1.85 -6.26 11.99
CA ASP A 96 1.84 -6.79 10.62
C ASP A 96 0.75 -6.11 9.79
N ILE A 97 1.16 -5.20 8.93
CA ILE A 97 0.21 -4.42 8.14
C ILE A 97 -0.41 -5.32 7.05
N ASN A 98 0.09 -6.52 6.80
CA ASN A 98 -0.59 -7.48 5.93
C ASN A 98 -1.70 -8.25 6.65
N SER A 99 -1.97 -8.00 7.94
CA SER A 99 -3.16 -8.49 8.62
C SER A 99 -4.41 -7.75 8.13
N ALA A 100 -4.78 -7.94 6.86
CA ALA A 100 -6.12 -7.68 6.42
C ALA A 100 -7.05 -8.63 7.20
N THR A 101 -7.98 -8.05 7.97
CA THR A 101 -9.25 -8.64 8.43
C THR A 101 -9.42 -10.13 8.09
N SER A 102 -8.97 -11.00 8.99
CA SER A 102 -9.61 -12.30 9.19
C SER A 102 -10.84 -12.07 10.09
N GLY A 103 -11.83 -11.34 9.56
CA GLY A 103 -13.13 -11.14 10.19
C GLY A 103 -14.17 -11.73 9.26
N GLY A 104 -14.78 -12.83 9.69
CA GLY A 104 -15.85 -13.54 8.98
C GLY A 104 -17.19 -12.84 9.02
#